data_AF-A0AAV6LD37-F1
#
_entry.id   AF-A0AAV6LD37-F1
#
_cell.length_a   1.000
_cell.length_b   1.000
_cell.length_c   1.000
_cell.angle_alpha   90.00
_cell.angle_beta   90.00
_cell.angle_gamma   90.00
#
_symmetry.space_group_name_H-M   'P 1'
#
loop_
_entity.id
_entity.type
_entity.pdbx_description
1 polymer ?
#
loop_
_entity_poly.entity_id
_entity_poly.type
_entity_poly.pdbx_seq_one_letter_code
_entity_poly.pdbx_strand_id
1 'polypeptide(L)'
;MLSAISFFTDNEWNTSSEEVAKSIACRVPKDMNCLRTVESISGVDARSKQLRRAVAFRILIACLDIKVAHIFLQFLPEYASMYCYLLNDLTPDLLASKCSSYEELRDYLHLRGREAYLQKKDTVEKQAPGLMKEAERFLVLSNIDRLWKEHLQALKFVQQAVGLRGYAQRDPLIEYKLEGYNLFIEMMAQIRRNVIYSVYQFQPVLVKDEEQRQQRKKSGNSVANGRGGSDGNDPDPVGIVDSSSSTPVARPQATS
;
A
#
# COMPACT_ATOMS: atom_id res chain seq x y z
N MET A 1 48.89 -15.65 -11.47
CA MET A 1 47.57 -16.34 -11.45
C MET A 1 47.41 -17.41 -12.54
N LEU A 2 48.18 -17.40 -13.63
CA LEU A 2 48.04 -18.38 -14.74
C LEU A 2 48.19 -19.85 -14.29
N SER A 3 49.01 -20.13 -13.26
CA SER A 3 49.25 -21.49 -12.76
C SER A 3 48.11 -22.11 -11.94
N ALA A 4 47.18 -21.32 -11.39
CA ALA A 4 46.10 -21.83 -10.54
C ALA A 4 44.85 -22.23 -11.35
N ILE A 5 44.64 -21.59 -12.50
CA ILE A 5 43.49 -21.80 -13.39
C ILE A 5 43.57 -23.16 -14.10
N SER A 6 44.78 -23.65 -14.35
CA SER A 6 45.04 -24.95 -14.99
C SER A 6 44.98 -26.15 -14.04
N PHE A 7 44.88 -25.93 -12.72
CA PHE A 7 44.93 -27.02 -11.73
C PHE A 7 43.57 -27.72 -11.54
N PHE A 8 42.46 -27.05 -11.85
CA PHE A 8 41.11 -27.59 -11.64
C PHE A 8 40.63 -28.44 -12.83
N THR A 9 39.88 -29.50 -12.53
CA THR A 9 39.12 -30.25 -13.53
C THR A 9 37.95 -29.41 -14.05
N ASP A 10 37.44 -29.68 -15.26
CA ASP A 10 36.37 -28.87 -15.87
C ASP A 10 35.07 -28.85 -15.03
N ASN A 11 34.81 -29.92 -14.27
CA ASN A 11 33.61 -30.01 -13.43
C ASN A 11 33.74 -29.18 -12.14
N GLU A 12 34.93 -29.11 -11.54
CA GLU A 12 35.21 -28.33 -10.33
C GLU A 12 35.36 -26.84 -10.64
N TRP A 13 35.86 -26.50 -11.84
CA TRP A 13 36.12 -25.13 -12.25
C TRP A 13 34.88 -24.23 -12.18
N ASN A 14 33.70 -24.77 -12.53
CA ASN A 14 32.46 -24.00 -12.50
C ASN A 14 32.15 -23.47 -11.10
N THR A 15 32.15 -24.34 -10.09
CA THR A 15 31.89 -23.97 -8.69
C THR A 15 33.04 -23.15 -8.09
N SER A 16 34.30 -23.55 -8.35
CA SER A 16 35.47 -22.84 -7.83
C SER A 16 35.60 -21.43 -8.39
N SER A 17 35.29 -21.20 -9.67
CA SER A 17 35.33 -19.87 -10.28
C SER A 17 34.36 -18.89 -9.62
N GLU A 18 33.22 -19.39 -9.15
CA GLU A 18 32.21 -18.59 -8.48
C GLU A 18 32.59 -18.26 -7.03
N GLU A 19 33.18 -19.21 -6.30
CA GLU A 19 33.70 -18.96 -4.95
C GLU A 19 34.89 -18.00 -4.95
N VAL A 20 35.80 -18.15 -5.93
CA VAL A 20 36.89 -17.18 -6.14
C VAL A 20 36.32 -15.81 -6.49
N ALA A 21 35.29 -15.74 -7.33
CA ALA A 21 34.63 -14.47 -7.67
C ALA A 21 33.99 -13.78 -6.46
N LYS A 22 33.30 -14.53 -5.59
CA LYS A 22 32.77 -14.00 -4.32
C LYS A 22 33.90 -13.47 -3.44
N SER A 23 34.95 -14.25 -3.27
CA SER A 23 36.14 -13.94 -2.47
C SER A 23 36.87 -12.68 -2.95
N ILE A 24 36.95 -12.48 -4.27
CA ILE A 24 37.50 -11.27 -4.89
C ILE A 24 36.56 -10.09 -4.69
N ALA A 25 35.27 -10.24 -4.99
CA ALA A 25 34.29 -9.16 -4.87
C ALA A 25 34.19 -8.59 -3.45
N CYS A 26 34.35 -9.41 -2.41
CA CYS A 26 34.38 -8.95 -1.02
C CYS A 26 35.64 -8.11 -0.67
N ARG A 27 36.75 -8.29 -1.39
CA ARG A 27 38.04 -7.62 -1.13
C ARG A 27 38.29 -6.39 -2.00
N VAL A 28 37.51 -6.21 -3.07
CA VAL A 28 37.68 -5.11 -4.02
C VAL A 28 36.98 -3.85 -3.50
N PRO A 29 37.63 -2.67 -3.58
CA PRO A 29 36.99 -1.38 -3.28
C PRO A 29 35.75 -1.18 -4.15
N LYS A 30 34.63 -0.82 -3.54
CA LYS A 30 33.30 -0.71 -4.19
C LYS A 30 33.10 0.61 -4.96
N ASP A 31 34.20 1.19 -5.47
CA ASP A 31 34.24 2.44 -6.22
C ASP A 31 34.50 2.18 -7.72
N MET A 32 34.55 3.24 -8.54
CA MET A 32 34.77 3.18 -10.00
C MET A 32 36.05 2.42 -10.43
N ASN A 33 36.96 2.13 -9.49
CA ASN A 33 38.18 1.35 -9.70
C ASN A 33 37.97 -0.18 -9.64
N CYS A 34 36.79 -0.68 -9.26
CA CYS A 34 36.49 -2.12 -9.19
C CYS A 34 36.61 -2.84 -10.56
N LEU A 35 36.42 -2.10 -11.65
CA LEU A 35 36.58 -2.59 -13.02
C LEU A 35 38.03 -2.95 -13.34
N ARG A 36 39.02 -2.29 -12.72
CA ARG A 36 40.44 -2.63 -12.92
C ARG A 36 40.78 -4.03 -12.42
N THR A 37 40.03 -4.54 -11.44
CA THR A 37 40.21 -5.92 -10.94
C THR A 37 39.67 -6.96 -11.91
N VAL A 38 38.70 -6.60 -12.75
CA VAL A 38 38.22 -7.48 -13.83
C VAL A 38 39.23 -7.47 -14.99
N GLU A 39 39.80 -6.30 -15.28
CA GLU A 39 40.82 -6.12 -16.32
C GLU A 39 42.15 -6.81 -16.00
N SER A 40 42.49 -6.94 -14.71
CA SER A 40 43.72 -7.63 -14.27
C SER A 40 43.70 -9.15 -14.48
N ILE A 41 42.53 -9.74 -14.77
CA ILE A 41 42.40 -11.15 -15.14
C ILE A 41 42.76 -11.29 -16.63
N SER A 42 44.05 -11.43 -16.89
CA SER A 42 44.61 -11.65 -18.23
C SER A 42 44.40 -13.09 -18.70
N GLY A 43 43.89 -13.28 -19.92
CA GLY A 43 43.77 -14.60 -20.55
C GLY A 43 42.62 -14.66 -21.58
N VAL A 44 42.86 -15.24 -22.75
CA VAL A 44 41.88 -15.32 -23.86
C VAL A 44 41.09 -16.65 -23.84
N ASP A 45 41.52 -17.59 -23.00
CA ASP A 45 40.93 -18.90 -22.81
C ASP A 45 39.50 -18.83 -22.20
N ALA A 46 38.73 -19.91 -22.40
CA ALA A 46 37.34 -19.98 -21.94
C ALA A 46 37.22 -19.83 -20.41
N ARG A 47 38.19 -20.38 -19.65
CA ARG A 47 38.20 -20.33 -18.18
C ARG A 47 38.44 -18.91 -17.66
N SER A 48 39.40 -18.18 -18.23
CA SER A 48 39.65 -16.77 -17.90
C SER A 48 38.49 -15.85 -18.29
N LYS A 49 37.78 -16.13 -19.39
CA LYS A 49 36.54 -15.41 -19.77
C LYS A 49 35.42 -15.67 -18.77
N GLN A 50 35.26 -16.92 -18.34
CA GLN A 50 34.26 -17.31 -17.34
C GLN A 50 34.52 -16.64 -15.99
N LEU A 51 35.77 -16.66 -15.51
CA LEU A 51 36.15 -16.00 -14.26
C LEU A 51 35.93 -14.48 -14.33
N ARG A 52 36.26 -13.83 -15.45
CA ARG A 52 35.99 -12.40 -15.65
C ARG A 52 34.50 -12.07 -15.55
N ARG A 53 33.63 -12.87 -16.19
CA ARG A 53 32.18 -12.70 -16.11
C ARG A 53 31.67 -12.90 -14.68
N ALA A 54 32.13 -13.93 -13.99
CA ALA A 54 31.75 -14.23 -12.62
C ALA A 54 32.16 -13.11 -11.64
N VAL A 55 33.42 -12.64 -11.73
CA VAL A 55 33.94 -11.53 -10.91
C VAL A 55 33.18 -10.24 -11.20
N ALA A 56 33.00 -9.88 -12.48
CA ALA A 56 32.25 -8.69 -12.87
C ALA A 56 30.81 -8.71 -12.35
N PHE A 57 30.12 -9.85 -12.49
CA PHE A 57 28.75 -10.02 -12.00
C PHE A 57 28.66 -9.87 -10.47
N ARG A 58 29.58 -10.50 -9.72
CA ARG A 58 29.62 -10.38 -8.25
C ARG A 58 29.94 -8.97 -7.77
N ILE A 59 30.85 -8.27 -8.44
CA ILE A 59 31.15 -6.85 -8.17
C ILE A 59 29.93 -5.98 -8.45
N LEU A 60 29.25 -6.19 -9.59
CA LEU A 60 28.04 -5.45 -9.95
C LEU A 60 26.93 -5.63 -8.91
N ILE A 61 26.68 -6.86 -8.47
CA ILE A 61 25.71 -7.12 -7.39
C ILE A 61 26.10 -6.34 -6.14
N ALA A 62 27.35 -6.45 -5.68
CA ALA A 62 27.80 -5.76 -4.48
C ALA A 62 27.70 -4.23 -4.58
N CYS A 63 28.03 -3.65 -5.74
CA CYS A 63 27.89 -2.21 -5.98
C CYS A 63 26.41 -1.77 -6.05
N LEU A 64 25.54 -2.58 -6.65
CA LEU A 64 24.11 -2.31 -6.70
C LEU A 64 23.49 -2.40 -5.30
N ASP A 65 23.81 -3.42 -4.52
CA ASP A 65 23.29 -3.58 -3.14
C ASP A 65 23.65 -2.38 -2.26
N ILE A 66 24.86 -1.83 -2.38
CA ILE A 66 25.28 -0.64 -1.62
C ILE A 66 24.51 0.60 -2.08
N LYS A 67 24.38 0.80 -3.39
CA LYS A 67 23.63 1.96 -3.91
C LYS A 67 22.16 1.87 -3.52
N VAL A 68 21.56 0.69 -3.60
CA VAL A 68 20.18 0.44 -3.17
C VAL A 68 20.06 0.67 -1.67
N ALA A 69 20.96 0.16 -0.84
CA ALA A 69 20.96 0.41 0.60
C ALA A 69 21.11 1.88 0.95
N HIS A 70 22.00 2.61 0.26
CA HIS A 70 22.21 4.04 0.45
C HIS A 70 20.96 4.84 0.06
N ILE A 71 20.41 4.61 -1.13
CA ILE A 71 19.16 5.24 -1.60
C ILE A 71 18.03 4.91 -0.62
N PHE A 72 17.90 3.65 -0.22
CA PHE A 72 16.90 3.21 0.73
C PHE A 72 17.03 3.95 2.07
N LEU A 73 18.20 3.97 2.69
CA LEU A 73 18.43 4.67 3.96
C LEU A 73 18.24 6.19 3.86
N GLN A 74 18.48 6.79 2.69
CA GLN A 74 18.28 8.20 2.46
C GLN A 74 16.79 8.58 2.40
N PHE A 75 15.96 7.78 1.71
CA PHE A 75 14.54 8.07 1.54
C PHE A 75 13.65 7.43 2.61
N LEU A 76 14.10 6.39 3.29
CA LEU A 76 13.32 5.67 4.30
C LEU A 76 12.77 6.59 5.40
N PRO A 77 13.52 7.55 5.97
CA PRO A 77 12.99 8.46 6.99
C PRO A 77 11.82 9.30 6.50
N GLU A 78 11.91 9.80 5.25
CA GLU A 78 10.88 10.65 4.65
C GLU A 78 9.60 9.85 4.38
N TYR A 79 9.74 8.64 3.84
CA TYR A 79 8.62 7.71 3.70
C TYR A 79 8.04 7.32 5.07
N ALA A 80 8.87 6.98 6.05
CA ALA A 80 8.42 6.59 7.38
C ALA A 80 7.65 7.71 8.09
N SER A 81 8.14 8.96 7.99
CA SER A 81 7.48 10.14 8.53
C SER A 81 6.13 10.40 7.86
N MET A 82 6.04 10.20 6.53
CA MET A 82 4.77 10.30 5.80
C MET A 82 3.73 9.30 6.32
N TYR A 83 4.14 8.08 6.67
CA TYR A 83 3.21 7.05 7.19
C TYR A 83 2.93 7.20 8.69
N CYS A 84 3.87 7.72 9.47
CA CYS A 84 3.74 7.86 10.91
C CYS A 84 4.55 9.06 11.40
N TYR A 85 3.85 10.13 11.80
CA TYR A 85 4.48 11.34 12.33
C TYR A 85 5.28 11.11 13.63
N LEU A 86 5.03 10.00 14.35
CA LEU A 86 5.78 9.67 15.56
C LEU A 86 7.18 9.11 15.28
N LEU A 87 7.50 8.78 14.03
CA LEU A 87 8.82 8.26 13.61
C LEU A 87 9.77 9.37 13.11
N ASN A 88 9.52 10.64 13.43
CA ASN A 88 10.34 11.77 13.00
C ASN A 88 11.79 11.76 13.55
N ASP A 89 12.10 10.87 14.49
CA ASP A 89 13.43 10.71 15.07
C ASP A 89 14.34 9.75 14.29
N LEU A 90 13.83 9.07 13.26
CA LEU A 90 14.65 8.23 12.40
C LEU A 90 15.59 9.09 11.54
N THR A 91 16.89 8.99 11.83
CA THR A 91 17.95 9.56 10.99
C THR A 91 18.73 8.44 10.29
N PRO A 92 19.27 8.68 9.09
CA PRO A 92 20.04 7.68 8.36
C PRO A 92 21.26 7.21 9.15
N ASP A 93 21.88 8.10 9.92
CA ASP A 93 23.04 7.79 10.77
C ASP A 93 22.68 6.85 11.93
N LEU A 94 21.51 7.04 12.54
CA LEU A 94 21.01 6.17 13.60
C LEU A 94 20.74 4.76 13.07
N LEU A 95 20.15 4.65 11.88
CA LEU A 95 19.87 3.37 11.24
C LEU A 95 21.16 2.64 10.83
N ALA A 96 22.14 3.36 10.30
CA ALA A 96 23.45 2.82 9.93
C ALA A 96 24.27 2.38 11.16
N SER A 97 24.14 3.08 12.29
CA SER A 97 24.80 2.73 13.55
C SER A 97 24.19 1.51 14.24
N LYS A 98 22.85 1.38 14.19
CA LYS A 98 22.12 0.33 14.91
C LYS A 98 21.96 -0.98 14.15
N CYS A 99 21.98 -0.96 12.82
CA CYS A 99 21.63 -2.11 12.00
C CYS A 99 22.77 -2.46 11.05
N SER A 100 23.28 -3.69 11.16
CA SER A 100 24.33 -4.21 10.29
C SER A 100 23.78 -5.08 9.14
N SER A 101 22.57 -5.62 9.32
CA SER A 101 21.87 -6.47 8.36
C SER A 101 20.46 -5.95 8.04
N TYR A 102 19.93 -6.34 6.88
CA TYR A 102 18.54 -6.05 6.48
C TYR A 102 17.51 -6.61 7.47
N GLU A 103 17.75 -7.81 8.02
CA GLU A 103 16.84 -8.42 8.99
C GLU A 103 16.77 -7.61 10.29
N GLU A 104 17.92 -7.17 10.81
CA GLU A 104 18.00 -6.32 11.99
C GLU A 104 17.29 -4.98 11.77
N LEU A 105 17.48 -4.39 10.59
CA LEU A 105 16.80 -3.15 10.20
C LEU A 105 15.28 -3.33 10.17
N ARG A 106 14.80 -4.41 9.54
CA ARG A 106 13.36 -4.72 9.48
C ARG A 106 12.78 -4.89 10.88
N ASP A 107 13.45 -5.66 11.72
CA ASP A 107 12.97 -5.98 13.06
C ASP A 107 13.00 -4.73 13.97
N TYR A 108 14.02 -3.87 13.83
CA TYR A 108 14.08 -2.57 14.50
C TYR A 108 12.92 -1.66 14.09
N LEU A 109 12.63 -1.55 12.78
CA LEU A 109 11.49 -0.75 12.30
C LEU A 109 10.15 -1.29 12.79
N HIS A 110 9.98 -2.61 12.86
CA HIS A 110 8.79 -3.23 13.46
C HIS A 110 8.63 -2.87 14.94
N LEU A 111 9.73 -2.91 15.71
CA LEU A 111 9.72 -2.52 17.11
C LEU A 111 9.32 -1.05 17.28
N ARG A 112 9.94 -0.15 16.52
CA ARG A 112 9.63 1.29 16.53
C ARG A 112 8.19 1.58 16.12
N GLY A 113 7.69 0.91 15.10
CA GLY A 113 6.28 1.01 14.70
C GLY A 113 5.32 0.56 15.81
N ARG A 114 5.65 -0.53 16.53
CA ARG A 114 4.85 -1.00 17.66
C ARG A 114 4.84 0.02 18.80
N GLU A 115 5.98 0.59 19.14
CA GLU A 115 6.09 1.64 20.16
C GLU A 115 5.24 2.87 19.81
N ALA A 116 5.34 3.35 18.56
CA ALA A 116 4.55 4.47 18.07
C ALA A 116 3.03 4.20 18.13
N TYR A 117 2.61 2.99 17.76
CA TYR A 117 1.21 2.58 17.85
C TYR A 117 0.70 2.55 19.30
N LEU A 118 1.50 2.02 20.24
CA LEU A 118 1.12 2.03 21.67
C LEU A 118 0.97 3.45 22.21
N GLN A 119 1.90 4.35 21.87
CA GLN A 119 1.80 5.77 22.25
C GLN A 119 0.54 6.44 21.68
N LYS A 120 0.21 6.14 20.42
CA LYS A 120 -1.00 6.64 19.76
C LYS A 120 -2.26 6.12 20.46
N LYS A 121 -2.30 4.82 20.72
CA LYS A 121 -3.39 4.15 21.42
C LYS A 121 -3.64 4.79 22.80
N ASP A 122 -2.60 4.97 23.61
CA ASP A 122 -2.70 5.59 24.94
C ASP A 122 -3.22 7.04 24.84
N THR A 123 -2.81 7.78 23.81
CA THR A 123 -3.27 9.16 23.57
C THR A 123 -4.75 9.22 23.23
N VAL A 124 -5.24 8.28 22.41
CA VAL A 124 -6.66 8.18 22.04
C VAL A 124 -7.51 7.67 23.21
N GLU A 125 -7.01 6.69 23.97
CA GLU A 125 -7.71 6.12 25.13
C GLU A 125 -7.86 7.10 26.28
N LYS A 126 -6.91 8.04 26.46
CA LYS A 126 -7.06 9.18 27.38
C LYS A 126 -8.24 10.09 27.01
N GLN A 127 -8.62 10.16 25.74
CA GLN A 127 -9.76 10.97 25.29
C GLN A 127 -11.08 10.22 25.49
N ALA A 128 -11.13 8.94 25.11
CA ALA A 128 -12.27 8.09 25.36
C ALA A 128 -11.86 6.60 25.45
N PRO A 129 -12.25 5.88 26.51
CA PRO A 129 -11.88 4.48 26.68
C PRO A 129 -12.54 3.61 25.60
N GLY A 130 -11.75 2.75 24.95
CA GLY A 130 -12.22 1.83 23.90
C GLY A 130 -12.35 2.44 22.50
N LEU A 131 -12.19 3.76 22.35
CA LEU A 131 -12.34 4.46 21.07
C LEU A 131 -11.35 3.97 20.01
N MET A 132 -10.10 3.69 20.40
CA MET A 132 -9.08 3.21 19.46
C MET A 132 -9.50 1.89 18.80
N LYS A 133 -10.07 0.96 19.56
CA LYS A 133 -10.52 -0.35 19.06
C LYS A 133 -11.68 -0.22 18.08
N GLU A 134 -12.61 0.69 18.35
CA GLU A 134 -13.71 0.99 17.44
C GLU A 134 -13.21 1.67 16.17
N ALA A 135 -12.30 2.63 16.30
CA ALA A 135 -11.66 3.31 15.18
C ALA A 135 -10.92 2.32 14.27
N GLU A 136 -10.14 1.39 14.82
CA GLU A 136 -9.45 0.35 14.04
C GLU A 136 -10.42 -0.49 13.23
N ARG A 137 -11.48 -0.99 13.86
CA ARG A 137 -12.50 -1.79 13.19
C ARG A 137 -13.14 -0.99 12.05
N PHE A 138 -13.50 0.26 12.32
CA PHE A 138 -14.10 1.14 11.32
C PHE A 138 -13.15 1.40 10.14
N LEU A 139 -11.89 1.77 10.43
CA LEU A 139 -10.89 2.09 9.40
C LEU A 139 -10.56 0.89 8.52
N VAL A 140 -10.45 -0.31 9.10
CA VAL A 140 -10.22 -1.55 8.34
C VAL A 140 -11.40 -1.84 7.42
N LEU A 141 -12.62 -1.87 7.97
CA LEU A 141 -13.82 -2.19 7.19
C LEU A 141 -14.06 -1.16 6.09
N SER A 142 -13.95 0.13 6.40
CA SER A 142 -14.13 1.21 5.42
C SER A 142 -13.15 1.11 4.25
N ASN A 143 -11.87 0.81 4.52
CA ASN A 143 -10.87 0.65 3.47
C ASN A 143 -11.10 -0.62 2.63
N ILE A 144 -11.46 -1.74 3.25
CA ILE A 144 -11.80 -2.98 2.53
C ILE A 144 -12.98 -2.75 1.61
N ASP A 145 -14.08 -2.17 2.12
CA ASP A 145 -15.30 -1.95 1.33
C ASP A 145 -15.06 -1.03 0.14
N ARG A 146 -14.26 0.03 0.32
CA ARG A 146 -13.91 0.96 -0.74
C ARG A 146 -13.07 0.28 -1.82
N LEU A 147 -11.96 -0.34 -1.43
CA LEU A 147 -11.02 -0.96 -2.38
C LEU A 147 -11.60 -2.20 -3.05
N TRP A 148 -12.49 -2.94 -2.39
CA TRP A 148 -13.21 -4.05 -2.99
C TRP A 148 -14.14 -3.59 -4.12
N LYS A 149 -14.86 -2.47 -3.93
CA LYS A 149 -15.70 -1.89 -5.00
C LYS A 149 -14.87 -1.46 -6.20
N GLU A 150 -13.72 -0.81 -5.96
CA GLU A 150 -12.76 -0.43 -7.00
C GLU A 150 -12.21 -1.67 -7.72
N HIS A 151 -11.87 -2.74 -6.99
CA HIS A 151 -11.41 -4.01 -7.57
C HIS A 151 -12.48 -4.68 -8.44
N LEU A 152 -13.74 -4.70 -8.01
CA LEU A 152 -14.84 -5.23 -8.83
C LEU A 152 -15.03 -4.42 -10.12
N GLN A 153 -14.83 -3.10 -10.09
CA GLN A 153 -14.83 -2.28 -11.30
C GLN A 153 -13.64 -2.62 -12.20
N ALA A 154 -12.43 -2.76 -11.64
CA ALA A 154 -11.23 -3.14 -12.37
C ALA A 154 -11.39 -4.52 -13.06
N LEU A 155 -11.96 -5.51 -12.37
CA LEU A 155 -12.22 -6.84 -12.94
C LEU A 155 -13.17 -6.80 -14.15
N LYS A 156 -14.14 -5.88 -14.17
CA LYS A 156 -15.02 -5.70 -15.36
C LYS A 156 -14.23 -5.20 -16.56
N PHE A 157 -13.30 -4.27 -16.36
CA PHE A 157 -12.43 -3.80 -17.45
C PHE A 157 -11.49 -4.90 -17.96
N VAL A 158 -10.92 -5.71 -17.05
CA VAL A 158 -10.10 -6.87 -17.44
C VAL A 158 -10.91 -7.86 -18.27
N GLN A 159 -12.15 -8.15 -17.87
CA GLN A 159 -13.02 -9.05 -18.63
C GLN A 159 -13.27 -8.55 -20.07
N GLN A 160 -13.50 -7.24 -20.25
CA GLN A 160 -13.66 -6.64 -21.57
C GLN A 160 -12.36 -6.67 -22.39
N ALA A 161 -11.22 -6.34 -21.78
CA ALA A 161 -9.91 -6.30 -22.44
C ALA A 161 -9.44 -7.70 -22.89
N VAL A 162 -9.65 -8.71 -22.06
CA VAL A 162 -9.33 -10.10 -22.36
C VAL A 162 -10.19 -10.65 -23.50
N GLY A 163 -11.47 -10.24 -23.57
CA GLY A 163 -12.34 -10.57 -24.71
C GLY A 163 -11.78 -10.09 -26.05
N LEU A 164 -11.09 -8.93 -26.08
CA LEU A 164 -10.42 -8.40 -27.28
C LEU A 164 -9.11 -9.14 -27.59
N ARG A 165 -8.42 -9.69 -26.58
CA ARG A 165 -7.14 -10.42 -26.74
C ARG A 165 -7.32 -11.89 -27.14
N GLY A 166 -8.51 -12.46 -26.98
CA GLY A 166 -8.85 -13.79 -27.49
C GLY A 166 -8.65 -13.92 -29.00
N TYR A 167 -8.68 -12.81 -29.75
CA TYR A 167 -8.32 -12.78 -31.18
C TYR A 167 -6.83 -13.08 -31.45
N ALA A 168 -5.96 -12.93 -30.46
CA ALA A 168 -4.51 -13.17 -30.56
C ALA A 168 -4.08 -14.60 -30.18
N GLN A 169 -5.01 -15.57 -30.19
CA GLN A 169 -4.75 -17.01 -29.91
C GLN A 169 -4.23 -17.32 -28.49
N ARG A 170 -4.34 -16.37 -27.54
CA ARG A 170 -4.09 -16.63 -26.12
C ARG A 170 -5.39 -17.04 -25.44
N ASP A 171 -5.30 -17.99 -24.51
CA ASP A 171 -6.46 -18.46 -23.74
C ASP A 171 -6.99 -17.30 -22.87
N PRO A 172 -8.21 -16.78 -23.16
CA PRO A 172 -8.79 -15.68 -22.41
C PRO A 172 -8.93 -15.99 -20.92
N LEU A 173 -9.23 -17.25 -20.57
CA LEU A 173 -9.45 -17.62 -19.18
C LEU A 173 -8.15 -17.54 -18.36
N ILE A 174 -7.01 -17.88 -18.97
CA ILE A 174 -5.70 -17.82 -18.32
C ILE A 174 -5.30 -16.36 -18.08
N GLU A 175 -5.45 -15.49 -19.09
CA GLU A 175 -5.13 -14.06 -18.93
C GLU A 175 -6.01 -13.38 -17.89
N TYR A 176 -7.32 -13.67 -17.87
CA TYR A 176 -8.23 -13.13 -16.86
C TYR A 176 -7.82 -13.53 -15.44
N LYS A 177 -7.47 -14.82 -15.23
CA LYS A 177 -7.03 -15.30 -13.91
C LYS A 177 -5.73 -14.64 -13.47
N LEU A 178 -4.76 -14.53 -14.36
CA LEU A 178 -3.46 -13.92 -14.05
C LEU A 178 -3.62 -12.44 -13.69
N GLU A 179 -4.33 -11.68 -14.52
CA GLU A 179 -4.52 -10.26 -14.32
C GLU A 179 -5.42 -9.97 -13.11
N GLY A 180 -6.50 -10.74 -12.94
CA GLY A 180 -7.38 -10.64 -11.78
C GLY A 180 -6.65 -10.94 -10.47
N TYR A 181 -5.75 -11.93 -10.47
CA TYR A 181 -4.90 -12.23 -9.32
C TYR A 181 -3.92 -11.09 -9.02
N ASN A 182 -3.27 -10.52 -10.04
CA ASN A 182 -2.37 -9.37 -9.86
C ASN A 182 -3.11 -8.17 -9.24
N LEU A 183 -4.31 -7.86 -9.74
CA LEU A 183 -5.16 -6.80 -9.18
C LEU A 183 -5.56 -7.09 -7.73
N PHE A 184 -5.81 -8.35 -7.38
CA PHE A 184 -6.13 -8.75 -6.01
C PHE A 184 -4.94 -8.54 -5.07
N ILE A 185 -3.74 -8.93 -5.47
CA ILE A 185 -2.52 -8.74 -4.66
C ILE A 185 -2.24 -7.25 -4.45
N GLU A 186 -2.40 -6.42 -5.50
CA GLU A 186 -2.24 -4.98 -5.38
C GLU A 186 -3.29 -4.37 -4.44
N MET A 187 -4.57 -4.76 -4.57
CA MET A 187 -5.64 -4.32 -3.67
C MET A 187 -5.32 -4.68 -2.22
N MET A 188 -4.87 -5.91 -1.94
CA MET A 188 -4.49 -6.34 -0.59
C MET A 188 -3.31 -5.54 -0.04
N ALA A 189 -2.32 -5.21 -0.88
CA ALA A 189 -1.21 -4.35 -0.48
C ALA A 189 -1.67 -2.91 -0.19
N GLN A 190 -2.59 -2.36 -0.99
CA GLN A 190 -3.19 -1.06 -0.78
C GLN A 190 -4.02 -0.99 0.50
N ILE A 191 -4.83 -2.01 0.81
CA ILE A 191 -5.59 -2.09 2.06
C ILE A 191 -4.63 -1.97 3.25
N ARG A 192 -3.56 -2.76 3.28
CA ARG A 192 -2.56 -2.71 4.36
C ARG A 192 -1.94 -1.32 4.51
N ARG A 193 -1.47 -0.72 3.40
CA ARG A 193 -0.87 0.63 3.41
C ARG A 193 -1.84 1.69 3.92
N ASN A 194 -3.07 1.70 3.42
CA ASN A 194 -4.07 2.71 3.75
C ASN A 194 -4.55 2.59 5.20
N VAL A 195 -4.74 1.37 5.71
CA VAL A 195 -5.11 1.15 7.11
C VAL A 195 -4.03 1.65 8.04
N ILE A 196 -2.76 1.29 7.79
CA ILE A 196 -1.62 1.75 8.60
C ILE A 196 -1.57 3.28 8.63
N TYR A 197 -1.62 3.92 7.47
CA TYR A 197 -1.65 5.38 7.35
C TYR A 197 -2.84 5.99 8.12
N SER A 198 -4.05 5.45 7.92
CA SER A 198 -5.27 5.96 8.54
C SER A 198 -5.24 5.85 10.06
N VAL A 199 -4.68 4.77 10.60
CA VAL A 199 -4.57 4.55 12.06
C VAL A 199 -3.64 5.59 12.68
N TYR A 200 -2.50 5.89 12.05
CA TYR A 200 -1.59 6.91 12.58
C TYR A 200 -2.14 8.33 12.41
N GLN A 201 -2.80 8.63 11.30
CA GLN A 201 -3.37 9.95 11.04
C GLN A 201 -4.67 10.21 11.80
N PHE A 202 -5.32 9.17 12.33
CA PHE A 202 -6.59 9.29 13.05
C PHE A 202 -6.49 10.28 14.23
N GLN A 203 -7.39 11.25 14.26
CA GLN A 203 -7.49 12.23 15.34
C GLN A 203 -8.94 12.34 15.79
N PRO A 204 -9.27 11.99 17.05
CA PRO A 204 -10.64 12.08 17.51
C PRO A 204 -11.08 13.54 17.60
N VAL A 205 -12.19 13.87 16.95
CA VAL A 205 -12.87 15.15 17.16
C VAL A 205 -13.97 14.89 18.19
N LEU A 206 -13.77 15.39 19.41
CA LEU A 206 -14.81 15.36 20.43
C LEU A 206 -15.87 16.40 20.04
N VAL A 207 -16.97 15.93 19.44
CA VAL A 207 -18.16 16.76 19.28
C VAL A 207 -18.72 16.99 20.68
N LYS A 208 -18.63 18.23 21.19
CA LYS A 208 -19.31 18.62 22.42
C LYS A 208 -20.81 18.56 22.16
N ASP A 209 -21.43 17.44 22.50
CA ASP A 209 -22.86 17.15 22.32
C ASP A 209 -23.80 18.17 23.01
N GLU A 210 -23.29 19.11 23.81
CA GLU A 210 -24.11 20.06 24.55
C GLU A 210 -24.87 21.05 23.65
N GLU A 211 -24.28 21.51 22.54
CA GLU A 211 -24.92 22.53 21.70
C GLU A 211 -26.01 21.95 20.77
N GLN A 212 -25.75 20.78 20.17
CA GLN A 212 -26.70 20.14 19.25
C GLN A 212 -27.91 19.54 19.99
N ARG A 213 -27.70 19.04 21.22
CA ARG A 213 -28.80 18.50 22.05
C ARG A 213 -29.68 19.61 22.63
N GLN A 214 -29.13 20.81 22.87
CA GLN A 214 -29.90 21.99 23.27
C GLN A 214 -30.70 22.61 22.11
N GLN A 215 -30.16 22.64 20.89
CA GLN A 215 -30.89 23.10 19.71
C GLN A 215 -32.07 22.18 19.34
N ARG A 216 -31.88 20.85 19.42
CA ARG A 216 -32.99 19.89 19.21
C ARG A 216 -34.10 20.01 20.27
N LYS A 217 -33.76 20.38 21.52
CA LYS A 217 -34.76 20.64 22.58
C LYS A 217 -35.49 21.98 22.42
N LYS A 218 -34.81 23.05 21.99
CA LYS A 218 -35.44 24.36 21.73
C LYS A 218 -36.44 24.31 20.56
N SER A 219 -36.16 23.53 19.51
CA SER A 219 -37.09 23.40 18.37
C SER A 219 -38.36 22.61 18.69
N GLY A 220 -38.35 21.74 19.72
CA GLY A 220 -39.51 20.93 20.11
C GLY A 220 -40.52 21.66 21.01
N ASN A 221 -40.09 22.67 21.78
CA ASN A 221 -40.95 23.37 22.73
C ASN A 221 -41.79 24.50 22.11
N SER A 222 -41.47 24.98 20.90
CA SER A 222 -42.20 26.09 20.26
C SER A 222 -43.49 25.66 19.55
N VAL A 223 -43.73 24.35 19.37
CA VAL A 223 -44.89 23.84 18.61
C VAL A 223 -46.06 23.43 19.51
N ALA A 224 -45.88 23.35 20.83
CA ALA A 224 -46.89 22.86 21.76
C ALA A 224 -47.79 23.94 22.41
N ASN A 225 -47.63 25.22 22.06
CA ASN A 225 -48.42 26.30 22.67
C ASN A 225 -49.21 27.09 21.61
N GLY A 226 -50.28 26.48 21.11
CA GLY A 226 -51.18 27.17 20.18
C GLY A 226 -52.28 26.30 19.59
N ARG A 227 -53.33 26.04 20.39
CA ARG A 227 -54.77 26.06 20.02
C ARG A 227 -55.56 25.02 20.80
N GLY A 228 -56.31 25.52 21.80
CA GLY A 228 -57.51 24.87 22.30
C GLY A 228 -58.72 25.77 22.04
N GLY A 229 -59.82 25.18 21.54
CA GLY A 229 -61.18 25.55 21.93
C GLY A 229 -62.12 26.15 20.88
N SER A 230 -63.32 25.55 20.82
CA SER A 230 -64.62 25.92 20.18
C SER A 230 -64.81 25.59 18.69
N ASP A 231 -65.69 24.68 18.24
CA ASP A 231 -67.06 24.21 18.57
C ASP A 231 -68.10 24.71 17.54
N GLY A 232 -68.97 23.80 17.06
CA GLY A 232 -70.25 24.13 16.42
C GLY A 232 -70.44 23.96 14.90
N ASN A 233 -71.03 22.82 14.53
CA ASN A 233 -72.24 22.65 13.68
C ASN A 233 -72.24 22.65 12.12
N ASP A 234 -72.68 21.48 11.60
CA ASP A 234 -73.57 21.17 10.45
C ASP A 234 -73.15 21.33 8.95
N PRO A 235 -73.78 20.56 8.01
CA PRO A 235 -73.13 19.99 6.81
C PRO A 235 -73.63 20.53 5.44
N ASP A 236 -72.77 20.37 4.41
CA ASP A 236 -73.00 20.17 2.94
C ASP A 236 -73.95 21.12 2.13
N PRO A 237 -73.95 21.18 0.77
CA PRO A 237 -72.98 20.77 -0.27
C PRO A 237 -72.82 21.76 -1.48
N VAL A 238 -72.03 21.33 -2.49
CA VAL A 238 -71.99 21.72 -3.94
C VAL A 238 -71.34 23.05 -4.39
N GLY A 239 -70.35 22.96 -5.30
CA GLY A 239 -69.80 24.09 -6.05
C GLY A 239 -68.70 23.76 -7.08
N ILE A 240 -69.13 23.16 -8.19
CA ILE A 240 -68.57 22.99 -9.56
C ILE A 240 -67.32 23.83 -10.02
N VAL A 241 -66.48 23.17 -10.84
CA VAL A 241 -65.74 23.61 -12.08
C VAL A 241 -64.21 23.71 -12.04
N ASP A 242 -63.60 22.73 -12.73
CA ASP A 242 -62.48 22.69 -13.69
C ASP A 242 -61.29 23.64 -13.60
N SER A 243 -60.07 23.08 -13.76
CA SER A 243 -59.36 23.11 -15.07
C SER A 243 -58.07 22.27 -15.07
N SER A 244 -57.99 21.48 -16.13
CA SER A 244 -56.91 20.71 -16.74
C SER A 244 -55.45 21.22 -16.63
N SER A 245 -54.50 20.28 -16.49
CA SER A 245 -53.58 19.96 -17.60
C SER A 245 -52.73 18.71 -17.32
N SER A 246 -52.84 17.79 -18.28
CA SER A 246 -52.09 16.58 -18.59
C SER A 246 -50.59 16.87 -18.79
N THR A 247 -49.60 15.97 -18.74
CA THR A 247 -49.51 14.57 -19.22
C THR A 247 -48.13 13.97 -18.79
N PRO A 248 -47.88 12.65 -18.98
CA PRO A 248 -46.89 11.85 -18.24
C PRO A 248 -45.59 11.54 -19.02
N VAL A 249 -44.57 11.02 -18.32
CA VAL A 249 -43.35 10.45 -18.92
C VAL A 249 -43.31 8.93 -18.69
N ALA A 250 -43.28 8.19 -19.80
CA ALA A 250 -43.22 6.74 -19.88
C ALA A 250 -41.78 6.18 -19.79
N ARG A 251 -41.68 4.95 -19.32
CA ARG A 251 -40.46 4.13 -19.16
C ARG A 251 -40.43 3.06 -20.25
N PRO A 252 -39.30 2.76 -20.91
CA PRO A 252 -39.24 1.62 -21.83
C PRO A 252 -38.78 0.34 -21.12
N GLN A 253 -39.50 -0.76 -21.39
CA GLN A 253 -39.08 -2.14 -21.13
C GLN A 253 -38.43 -2.75 -22.39
N ALA A 254 -37.68 -3.82 -22.13
CA ALA A 254 -36.87 -4.62 -23.04
C ALA A 254 -37.66 -5.50 -24.02
N THR A 255 -36.98 -5.90 -25.10
CA THR A 255 -37.20 -7.13 -25.89
C THR A 255 -35.84 -7.60 -26.41
N SER A 256 -35.42 -8.83 -26.10
CA SER A 256 -35.51 -10.05 -26.93
C SER A 256 -34.44 -10.14 -28.01
#